data_AF-A0A958CSB4-F1
#
_entry.id   AF-A0A958CSB4-F1
#
_cell.length_a   1.000
_cell.length_b   1.000
_cell.length_c   1.000
_cell.angle_alpha   90.00
_cell.angle_beta   90.00
_cell.angle_gamma   90.00
#
_symmetry.space_group_name_H-M   'P 1'
#
loop_
_entity.id
_entity.type
_entity.pdbx_description
1 polymer ?
#
loop_
_entity_poly.entity_id
_entity_poly.type
_entity_poly.pdbx_seq_one_letter_code
_entity_poly.pdbx_strand_id
1 'polypeptide(L)'
;MNEPAIAPVAAATPAAVNQSSRRLLIVVAWTAMLLLSKFPLVIAREVLHTDIPWITAAWIVTAALLVALSFIWRALQPLRTFFAIMMIIFLVTLPFDQLMKQTAVWQRLFADGSSLVTLLGERTLIALEALIVLAALFLMGYKRRAVFLAVGDLNAPAAGIRLPGRARPVGWIAFGAAMTLLLGALFFAFMASQTPGLFSGSGALLGLLPLILASAALNAFGEEVMYRAAPLATLLPAVGSGHALAITAVFFGLGHWYGGIPSGIFGFVQTGLLALLLGKAMLDTRGMGWSWFIHVVLDTIIYLSLAAAS
;
A
#
# COMPACT_ATOMS: atom_id res chain seq x y z
N MET A 1 -51.95 24.28 -6.49
CA MET A 1 -51.52 23.31 -7.53
C MET A 1 -50.40 22.50 -6.91
N ASN A 2 -50.66 21.23 -6.63
CA ASN A 2 -49.70 20.33 -5.99
C ASN A 2 -48.82 19.71 -7.09
N GLU A 3 -47.50 19.85 -6.97
CA GLU A 3 -46.55 19.11 -7.80
C GLU A 3 -46.68 17.60 -7.55
N PRO A 4 -46.61 16.75 -8.58
CA PRO A 4 -46.61 15.31 -8.38
C PRO A 4 -45.24 14.84 -7.86
N ALA A 5 -45.27 14.02 -6.82
CA ALA A 5 -44.10 13.37 -6.25
C ALA A 5 -43.38 12.50 -7.29
N ILE A 6 -42.07 12.71 -7.45
CA ILE A 6 -41.19 11.89 -8.29
C ILE A 6 -41.11 10.49 -7.67
N ALA A 7 -41.57 9.48 -8.41
CA ALA A 7 -41.45 8.08 -8.00
C ALA A 7 -39.97 7.66 -7.91
N PRO A 8 -39.58 6.86 -6.91
CA PRO A 8 -38.21 6.38 -6.79
C PRO A 8 -37.88 5.46 -7.96
N VAL A 9 -36.81 5.79 -8.70
CA VAL A 9 -36.21 4.92 -9.71
C VAL A 9 -35.79 3.63 -9.01
N ALA A 10 -36.44 2.52 -9.37
CA ALA A 10 -36.09 1.20 -8.87
C ALA A 10 -34.60 0.94 -9.17
N ALA A 11 -33.80 0.83 -8.12
CA ALA A 11 -32.40 0.47 -8.23
C ALA A 11 -32.32 -0.92 -8.88
N ALA A 12 -31.78 -0.99 -10.10
CA ALA A 12 -31.48 -2.25 -10.76
C ALA A 12 -30.64 -3.11 -9.82
N THR A 13 -31.18 -4.25 -9.42
CA THR A 13 -30.49 -5.23 -8.58
C THR A 13 -29.24 -5.69 -9.36
N PRO A 14 -28.02 -5.62 -8.80
CA PRO A 14 -26.86 -6.11 -9.51
C PRO A 14 -27.09 -7.58 -9.82
N ALA A 15 -27.02 -7.96 -11.10
CA ALA A 15 -27.14 -9.34 -11.53
C ALA A 15 -26.28 -10.22 -10.63
N ALA A 16 -26.89 -11.22 -10.00
CA ALA A 16 -26.23 -12.10 -9.06
C ALA A 16 -25.03 -12.75 -9.76
N VAL A 17 -23.81 -12.27 -9.47
CA VAL A 17 -22.58 -12.90 -9.93
C VAL A 17 -22.64 -14.35 -9.46
N ASN A 18 -22.58 -15.28 -10.41
CA ASN A 18 -22.61 -16.70 -10.11
C ASN A 18 -21.57 -17.02 -9.02
N GLN A 19 -22.01 -17.66 -7.94
CA GLN A 19 -21.17 -17.93 -6.76
C GLN A 19 -19.93 -18.76 -7.13
N SER A 20 -20.02 -19.66 -8.12
CA SER A 20 -18.88 -20.43 -8.62
C SER A 20 -17.86 -19.54 -9.33
N SER A 21 -18.31 -18.62 -10.18
CA SER A 21 -17.46 -17.62 -10.83
C SER A 21 -16.77 -16.72 -9.81
N ARG A 22 -17.48 -16.29 -8.76
CA ARG A 22 -16.88 -15.46 -7.70
C ARG A 22 -15.79 -16.21 -6.93
N ARG A 23 -16.01 -17.49 -6.59
CA ARG A 23 -14.99 -18.33 -5.92
C ARG A 23 -13.74 -18.47 -6.78
N LEU A 24 -13.91 -18.71 -8.09
CA LEU A 24 -12.80 -18.77 -9.04
C LEU A 24 -11.97 -17.47 -9.03
N LEU A 25 -12.63 -16.31 -9.13
CA LEU A 25 -11.94 -15.01 -9.09
C LEU A 25 -11.16 -14.80 -7.78
N ILE A 26 -11.74 -15.18 -6.64
CA ILE A 26 -11.07 -15.08 -5.34
C ILE A 26 -9.81 -15.94 -5.32
N VAL A 27 -9.92 -17.21 -5.71
CA VAL A 27 -8.78 -18.14 -5.74
C VAL A 27 -7.69 -17.63 -6.67
N VAL A 28 -8.06 -17.23 -7.89
CA VAL A 28 -7.11 -16.71 -8.88
C VAL A 28 -6.43 -15.42 -8.38
N ALA A 29 -7.16 -14.50 -7.76
CA ALA A 29 -6.57 -13.27 -7.22
C ALA A 29 -5.56 -13.56 -6.10
N TRP A 30 -5.87 -14.49 -5.18
CA TRP A 30 -4.94 -14.92 -4.14
C TRP A 30 -3.70 -15.61 -4.72
N THR A 31 -3.89 -16.57 -5.63
CA THR A 31 -2.77 -17.28 -6.27
C THR A 31 -1.88 -16.31 -7.06
N ALA A 32 -2.49 -15.43 -7.86
CA ALA A 32 -1.76 -14.40 -8.59
C ALA A 32 -0.96 -13.51 -7.65
N MET A 33 -1.56 -13.04 -6.56
CA MET A 33 -0.86 -12.18 -5.60
C MET A 33 0.29 -12.91 -4.91
N LEU A 34 0.11 -14.16 -4.48
CA LEU A 34 1.17 -14.93 -3.85
C LEU A 34 2.34 -15.16 -4.81
N LEU A 35 2.08 -15.52 -6.06
CA LEU A 35 3.12 -15.67 -7.08
C LEU A 35 3.84 -14.34 -7.38
N LEU A 36 3.09 -13.24 -7.41
CA LEU A 36 3.57 -11.88 -7.61
C LEU A 36 3.97 -11.18 -6.30
N SER A 37 4.51 -11.92 -5.34
CA SER A 37 4.99 -11.34 -4.08
C SER A 37 6.35 -11.95 -3.72
N LYS A 38 6.92 -11.54 -2.58
CA LYS A 38 8.13 -12.20 -2.05
C LYS A 38 7.87 -13.64 -1.58
N PHE A 39 6.62 -14.14 -1.56
CA PHE A 39 6.31 -15.49 -1.09
C PHE A 39 7.10 -16.63 -1.77
N PRO A 40 7.27 -16.70 -3.10
CA PRO A 40 8.07 -17.75 -3.73
C PRO A 40 9.54 -17.68 -3.31
N LEU A 41 10.06 -16.47 -3.08
CA LEU A 41 11.41 -16.26 -2.57
C LEU A 41 11.56 -16.71 -1.12
N VAL A 42 10.55 -16.46 -0.28
CA VAL A 42 10.48 -16.95 1.10
C VAL A 42 10.49 -18.48 1.12
N ILE A 43 9.67 -19.14 0.29
CA ILE A 43 9.68 -20.61 0.21
C ILE A 43 11.03 -21.13 -0.26
N ALA A 44 11.61 -20.53 -1.31
CA ALA A 44 12.91 -20.94 -1.83
C ALA A 44 14.01 -20.84 -0.75
N ARG A 45 14.11 -19.71 -0.05
CA ARG A 45 15.20 -19.43 0.88
C ARG A 45 15.00 -20.09 2.24
N GLU A 46 13.80 -19.98 2.82
CA GLU A 46 13.54 -20.43 4.19
C GLU A 46 13.20 -21.92 4.28
N VAL A 47 12.59 -22.50 3.24
CA VAL A 47 12.14 -23.91 3.25
C VAL A 47 13.04 -24.80 2.41
N LEU A 48 13.40 -24.35 1.20
CA LEU A 48 14.20 -25.16 0.26
C LEU A 48 15.70 -24.87 0.33
N HIS A 49 16.12 -23.89 1.14
CA HIS A 49 17.52 -23.45 1.28
C HIS A 49 18.21 -23.17 -0.07
N THR A 50 17.46 -22.56 -1.00
CA THR A 50 17.92 -22.17 -2.33
C THR A 50 17.55 -20.72 -2.64
N ASP A 51 18.03 -20.19 -3.76
CA ASP A 51 17.69 -18.84 -4.21
C ASP A 51 17.17 -18.85 -5.66
N ILE A 52 16.42 -17.80 -6.01
CA ILE A 52 15.85 -17.63 -7.35
C ILE A 52 16.46 -16.35 -7.95
N PRO A 53 17.66 -16.40 -8.55
CA PRO A 53 18.34 -15.21 -9.06
C PRO A 53 17.57 -14.50 -10.18
N TRP A 54 16.67 -15.22 -10.85
CA TRP A 54 15.82 -14.71 -11.93
C TRP A 54 14.39 -14.34 -11.47
N ILE A 55 14.15 -14.20 -10.16
CA ILE A 55 12.80 -13.95 -9.60
C ILE A 55 12.15 -12.68 -10.15
N THR A 56 12.93 -11.62 -10.38
CA THR A 56 12.46 -10.37 -10.99
C THR A 56 11.88 -10.60 -12.38
N ALA A 57 12.60 -11.34 -13.24
CA ALA A 57 12.11 -11.70 -14.56
C ALA A 57 10.87 -12.61 -14.46
N ALA A 58 10.86 -13.53 -13.50
CA ALA A 58 9.71 -14.40 -13.23
C ALA A 58 8.44 -13.61 -12.92
N TRP A 59 8.52 -12.58 -12.05
CA TRP A 59 7.37 -11.74 -11.71
C TRP A 59 6.83 -10.97 -12.91
N ILE A 60 7.72 -10.37 -13.73
CA ILE A 60 7.31 -9.62 -14.93
C ILE A 60 6.63 -10.57 -15.93
N VAL A 61 7.23 -11.73 -16.21
CA VAL A 61 6.65 -12.72 -17.13
C VAL A 61 5.32 -13.25 -16.59
N THR A 62 5.24 -13.57 -15.29
CA THR A 62 4.00 -14.04 -14.66
C THR A 62 2.89 -12.99 -14.76
N ALA A 63 3.20 -11.72 -14.49
CA ALA A 63 2.24 -10.63 -14.61
C ALA A 63 1.75 -10.46 -16.06
N ALA A 64 2.66 -10.52 -17.05
CA ALA A 64 2.31 -10.45 -18.46
C ALA A 64 1.42 -11.63 -18.90
N LEU A 65 1.73 -12.85 -18.45
CA LEU A 65 0.91 -14.04 -18.72
C LEU A 65 -0.49 -13.92 -18.11
N LEU A 66 -0.61 -13.40 -16.88
CA LEU A 66 -1.91 -13.16 -16.23
C LEU A 66 -2.75 -12.12 -16.99
N VAL A 67 -2.11 -11.03 -17.45
CA VAL A 67 -2.77 -10.04 -18.31
C VAL A 67 -3.27 -10.71 -19.60
N ALA A 68 -2.40 -11.42 -20.33
CA ALA A 68 -2.77 -12.10 -21.57
C ALA A 68 -3.91 -13.12 -21.36
N LEU A 69 -3.83 -13.91 -20.30
CA LEU A 69 -4.86 -14.89 -19.94
C LEU A 69 -6.22 -14.22 -19.69
N SER A 70 -6.25 -13.01 -19.13
CA SER A 70 -7.50 -12.25 -18.91
C SER A 70 -8.17 -11.73 -20.20
N PHE A 71 -7.48 -11.76 -21.34
CA PHE A 71 -8.07 -11.49 -22.66
C PHE A 71 -8.63 -12.75 -23.31
N ILE A 72 -7.96 -13.88 -23.11
CA ILE A 72 -8.33 -15.17 -23.72
C ILE A 72 -9.47 -15.83 -22.92
N TRP A 73 -9.37 -15.84 -21.59
CA TRP A 73 -10.33 -16.51 -20.72
C TRP A 73 -11.34 -15.53 -20.14
N ARG A 74 -12.57 -15.54 -20.68
CA ARG A 74 -13.66 -14.65 -20.26
C ARG A 74 -13.94 -14.65 -18.75
N ALA A 75 -13.74 -15.79 -18.08
CA ALA A 75 -13.94 -15.91 -16.64
C ALA A 75 -13.00 -15.01 -15.81
N LEU A 76 -11.83 -14.62 -16.35
CA LEU A 76 -10.84 -13.80 -15.65
C LEU A 76 -10.91 -12.31 -16.03
N GLN A 77 -11.79 -11.91 -16.94
CA GLN A 77 -11.95 -10.50 -17.35
C GLN A 77 -12.14 -9.54 -16.16
N PRO A 78 -12.88 -9.89 -15.08
CA PRO A 78 -13.02 -9.01 -13.92
C PRO A 78 -11.69 -8.67 -13.20
N LEU A 79 -10.63 -9.48 -13.38
CA LEU A 79 -9.31 -9.24 -12.78
C LEU A 79 -8.32 -8.57 -13.74
N ARG A 80 -8.71 -8.28 -14.99
CA ARG A 80 -7.81 -7.74 -16.02
C ARG A 80 -7.09 -6.49 -15.54
N THR A 81 -7.82 -5.52 -15.01
CA THR A 81 -7.23 -4.26 -14.54
C THR A 81 -6.28 -4.49 -13.37
N PHE A 82 -6.63 -5.39 -12.45
CA PHE A 82 -5.74 -5.76 -11.36
C PHE A 82 -4.43 -6.34 -11.89
N PHE A 83 -4.47 -7.29 -12.83
CA PHE A 83 -3.25 -7.85 -13.42
C PHE A 83 -2.43 -6.81 -14.18
N ALA A 84 -3.08 -5.92 -14.93
CA ALA A 84 -2.40 -4.85 -15.65
C ALA A 84 -1.69 -3.88 -14.69
N ILE A 85 -2.35 -3.50 -13.59
CA ILE A 85 -1.77 -2.63 -12.56
C ILE A 85 -0.63 -3.32 -11.83
N MET A 86 -0.75 -4.61 -11.48
CA MET A 86 0.36 -5.35 -10.90
C MET A 86 1.56 -5.40 -11.86
N MET A 87 1.34 -5.67 -13.15
CA MET A 87 2.39 -5.62 -14.16
C MET A 87 3.06 -4.25 -14.22
N ILE A 88 2.29 -3.16 -14.21
CA ILE A 88 2.84 -1.80 -14.21
C ILE A 88 3.64 -1.54 -12.94
N ILE A 89 3.15 -1.93 -11.77
CA ILE A 89 3.88 -1.81 -10.50
C ILE A 89 5.25 -2.50 -10.61
N PHE A 90 5.31 -3.74 -11.13
CA PHE A 90 6.59 -4.43 -11.33
C PHE A 90 7.49 -3.74 -12.35
N LEU A 91 6.95 -3.20 -13.44
CA LEU A 91 7.74 -2.47 -14.43
C LEU A 91 8.29 -1.16 -13.86
N VAL A 92 7.54 -0.45 -13.01
CA VAL A 92 8.02 0.81 -12.43
C VAL A 92 9.02 0.57 -11.29
N THR A 93 8.74 -0.40 -10.41
CA THR A 93 9.57 -0.66 -9.21
C THR A 93 10.84 -1.47 -9.48
N LEU A 94 10.98 -2.10 -10.64
CA LEU A 94 12.13 -2.95 -10.96
C LEU A 94 12.98 -2.34 -12.10
N PRO A 95 12.63 -2.47 -13.39
CA PRO A 95 13.49 -1.95 -14.44
C PRO A 95 13.51 -0.42 -14.49
N PHE A 96 12.38 0.27 -14.29
CA PHE A 96 12.35 1.74 -14.33
C PHE A 96 13.14 2.35 -13.15
N ASP A 97 12.96 1.86 -11.92
CA ASP A 97 13.77 2.26 -10.76
C ASP A 97 15.28 2.17 -11.06
N GLN A 98 15.72 1.01 -11.59
CA GLN A 98 17.13 0.78 -11.93
C GLN A 98 17.62 1.73 -13.02
N LEU A 99 16.84 1.95 -14.07
CA LEU A 99 17.19 2.87 -15.16
C LEU A 99 17.28 4.30 -14.66
N MET A 100 16.34 4.74 -13.82
CA MET A 100 16.35 6.09 -13.25
C MET A 100 17.59 6.32 -12.40
N LYS A 101 17.97 5.34 -11.56
CA LYS A 101 19.18 5.40 -10.73
C LYS A 101 20.47 5.49 -11.55
N GLN A 102 20.49 5.02 -12.78
CA GLN A 102 21.67 5.10 -13.67
C GLN A 102 21.79 6.43 -14.43
N THR A 103 20.76 7.30 -14.38
CA THR A 103 20.80 8.57 -15.10
C THR A 103 21.80 9.56 -14.49
N ALA A 104 22.40 10.41 -15.33
CA ALA A 104 23.32 11.45 -14.87
C ALA A 104 22.65 12.43 -13.89
N VAL A 105 21.34 12.69 -14.06
CA VAL A 105 20.57 13.54 -13.14
C VAL A 105 20.49 12.91 -11.75
N TRP A 106 20.17 11.62 -11.67
CA TRP A 106 20.12 10.90 -10.40
C TRP A 106 21.49 10.89 -9.71
N GLN A 107 22.53 10.51 -10.45
CA GLN A 107 23.89 10.42 -9.94
C GLN A 107 24.35 11.77 -9.36
N ARG A 108 24.11 12.87 -10.09
CA ARG A 108 24.47 14.21 -9.64
C ARG A 108 23.73 14.68 -8.39
N LEU A 109 22.45 14.32 -8.26
CA LEU A 109 21.60 14.81 -7.17
C LEU A 109 21.71 13.98 -5.89
N PHE A 110 21.93 12.67 -6.01
CA PHE A 110 21.77 11.74 -4.89
C PHE A 110 22.94 10.80 -4.64
N ALA A 111 23.77 10.43 -5.64
CA ALA A 111 24.76 9.36 -5.46
C ALA A 111 25.90 9.72 -4.48
N ASP A 112 26.34 10.98 -4.51
CA ASP A 112 27.38 11.49 -3.60
C ASP A 112 26.79 12.23 -2.37
N GLY A 113 25.48 12.08 -2.14
CA GLY A 113 24.77 12.71 -1.03
C GLY A 113 25.03 12.03 0.33
N SER A 114 24.64 12.70 1.41
CA SER A 114 24.54 12.02 2.72
C SER A 114 23.46 10.93 2.68
N SER A 115 23.49 10.02 3.66
CA SER A 115 22.48 8.96 3.82
C SER A 115 21.04 9.47 3.70
N LEU A 116 20.75 10.65 4.28
CA LEU A 116 19.42 11.27 4.22
C LEU A 116 19.08 11.88 2.87
N VAL A 117 20.06 12.38 2.13
CA VAL A 117 19.86 12.86 0.75
C VAL A 117 19.55 11.66 -0.15
N THR A 118 20.28 10.56 0.00
CA THR A 118 20.01 9.30 -0.71
C THR A 118 18.62 8.76 -0.36
N LEU A 119 18.26 8.76 0.93
CA LEU A 119 16.92 8.39 1.40
C LEU A 119 15.84 9.24 0.72
N LEU A 120 15.98 10.57 0.72
CA LEU A 120 15.04 11.46 0.04
C LEU A 120 14.95 11.12 -1.45
N GLY A 121 16.08 10.85 -2.12
CA GLY A 121 16.10 10.43 -3.51
C GLY A 121 15.24 9.20 -3.75
N GLU A 122 15.49 8.13 -2.98
CA GLU A 122 14.70 6.89 -3.04
C GLU A 122 13.21 7.14 -2.80
N ARG A 123 12.86 7.96 -1.79
CA ARG A 123 11.45 8.29 -1.50
C ARG A 123 10.83 9.19 -2.56
N THR A 124 11.61 9.99 -3.26
CA THR A 124 11.15 10.75 -4.42
C THR A 124 10.85 9.81 -5.59
N LEU A 125 11.69 8.79 -5.81
CA LEU A 125 11.50 7.81 -6.87
C LEU A 125 10.25 6.95 -6.66
N ILE A 126 10.02 6.43 -5.44
CA ILE A 126 8.80 5.67 -5.13
C ILE A 126 7.52 6.51 -5.32
N ALA A 127 7.58 7.81 -5.02
CA ALA A 127 6.47 8.73 -5.27
C ALA A 127 6.24 8.96 -6.78
N LEU A 128 7.31 9.07 -7.58
CA LEU A 128 7.21 9.16 -9.04
C LEU A 128 6.61 7.88 -9.65
N GLU A 129 7.02 6.70 -9.19
CA GLU A 129 6.44 5.42 -9.60
C GLU A 129 4.94 5.34 -9.30
N ALA A 130 4.53 5.78 -8.10
CA ALA A 130 3.13 5.89 -7.74
C ALA A 130 2.34 6.84 -8.65
N LEU A 131 2.93 7.98 -9.06
CA LEU A 131 2.31 8.88 -10.03
C LEU A 131 2.12 8.22 -11.40
N ILE A 132 3.06 7.38 -11.85
CA ILE A 132 2.93 6.60 -13.08
C ILE A 132 1.78 5.59 -12.96
N VAL A 133 1.66 4.88 -11.83
CA VAL A 133 0.55 3.95 -11.57
C VAL A 133 -0.80 4.68 -11.56
N LEU A 134 -0.89 5.87 -10.94
CA LEU A 134 -2.10 6.69 -10.96
C LEU A 134 -2.44 7.17 -12.38
N ALA A 135 -1.45 7.62 -13.15
CA ALA A 135 -1.64 8.00 -14.54
C ALA A 135 -2.22 6.84 -15.37
N ALA A 136 -1.68 5.62 -15.19
CA ALA A 136 -2.21 4.43 -15.85
C ALA A 136 -3.66 4.14 -15.46
N LEU A 137 -4.02 4.23 -14.16
CA LEU A 137 -5.40 4.07 -13.71
C LEU A 137 -6.34 5.10 -14.34
N PHE A 138 -5.92 6.36 -14.45
CA PHE A 138 -6.71 7.41 -15.09
C PHE A 138 -6.87 7.18 -16.60
N LEU A 139 -5.83 6.71 -17.28
CA LEU A 139 -5.93 6.28 -18.69
C LEU A 139 -6.87 5.09 -18.88
N MET A 140 -6.99 4.22 -17.86
CA MET A 140 -7.98 3.13 -17.82
C MET A 140 -9.39 3.60 -17.40
N GLY A 141 -9.62 4.90 -17.24
CA GLY A 141 -10.93 5.48 -16.96
C GLY A 141 -11.31 5.57 -15.48
N TYR A 142 -10.39 5.25 -14.55
CA TYR A 142 -10.65 5.45 -13.13
C TYR A 142 -10.71 6.94 -12.79
N LYS A 143 -11.62 7.28 -11.87
CA LYS A 143 -11.71 8.64 -11.30
C LYS A 143 -10.91 8.69 -10.00
N ARG A 144 -10.42 9.89 -9.63
CA ARG A 144 -9.67 10.13 -8.39
C ARG A 144 -10.28 9.45 -7.14
N ARG A 145 -11.59 9.62 -6.94
CA ARG A 145 -12.30 9.01 -5.79
C ARG A 145 -12.42 7.48 -5.87
N ALA A 146 -12.45 6.91 -7.06
CA ALA A 146 -12.52 5.45 -7.25
C ALA A 146 -11.22 4.75 -6.87
N VAL A 147 -10.09 5.47 -6.95
CA VAL A 147 -8.75 5.01 -6.55
C VAL A 147 -8.31 5.61 -5.22
N PHE A 148 -9.26 6.08 -4.41
CA PHE A 148 -9.01 6.65 -3.08
C PHE A 148 -8.05 7.85 -3.04
N LEU A 149 -7.78 8.49 -4.18
CA LEU A 149 -7.00 9.73 -4.28
C LEU A 149 -7.86 10.94 -3.90
N ALA A 150 -8.24 10.96 -2.63
CA ALA A 150 -8.95 12.04 -1.95
C ALA A 150 -8.67 11.91 -0.44
N VAL A 151 -8.89 12.99 0.32
CA VAL A 151 -8.80 12.93 1.80
C VAL A 151 -9.81 11.94 2.38
N GLY A 152 -11.02 11.90 1.81
CA GLY A 152 -12.12 11.08 2.34
C GLY A 152 -12.90 11.80 3.45
N ASP A 153 -13.89 11.11 4.02
CA ASP A 153 -14.59 11.55 5.23
C ASP A 153 -13.82 11.06 6.48
N LEU A 154 -13.02 11.95 7.07
CA LEU A 154 -12.19 11.64 8.23
C LEU A 154 -12.99 11.29 9.48
N ASN A 155 -14.29 11.58 9.52
CA ASN A 155 -15.17 11.23 10.63
C ASN A 155 -16.17 10.11 10.28
N ALA A 156 -15.97 9.43 9.15
CA ALA A 156 -16.80 8.29 8.79
C ALA A 156 -16.81 7.23 9.91
N PRO A 157 -17.89 6.45 10.07
CA PRO A 157 -17.93 5.38 11.06
C PRO A 157 -16.83 4.33 10.80
N ALA A 158 -16.09 3.96 11.84
CA ALA A 158 -15.17 2.83 11.79
C ALA A 158 -15.99 1.52 11.80
N ALA A 159 -16.29 1.00 10.61
CA ALA A 159 -17.26 -0.08 10.44
C ALA A 159 -16.83 -1.33 11.23
N GLY A 160 -17.75 -1.93 11.98
CA GLY A 160 -17.47 -3.10 12.82
C GLY A 160 -16.82 -2.81 14.18
N ILE A 161 -16.44 -1.56 14.48
CA ILE A 161 -15.92 -1.16 15.78
C ILE A 161 -17.03 -0.55 16.63
N ARG A 162 -17.43 -1.27 17.68
CA ARG A 162 -18.40 -0.80 18.68
C ARG A 162 -17.78 -0.89 20.06
N LEU A 163 -17.86 0.20 20.81
CA LEU A 163 -17.44 0.19 22.21
C LEU A 163 -18.56 -0.39 23.08
N PRO A 164 -18.24 -1.24 24.08
CA PRO A 164 -19.22 -1.67 25.08
C PRO A 164 -19.94 -0.46 25.68
N GLY A 165 -21.27 -0.53 25.76
CA GLY A 165 -22.10 0.54 26.34
C GLY A 165 -22.33 1.76 25.45
N ARG A 166 -21.84 1.81 24.20
CA ARG A 166 -22.19 2.86 23.23
C ARG A 166 -23.10 2.37 22.12
N ALA A 167 -24.22 3.07 21.93
CA ALA A 167 -25.16 2.80 20.83
C ALA A 167 -24.64 3.27 19.46
N ARG A 168 -23.79 4.31 19.43
CA ARG A 168 -23.25 4.88 18.18
C ARG A 168 -21.89 4.26 17.83
N PRO A 169 -21.63 3.98 16.54
CA PRO A 169 -20.31 3.52 16.10
C PRO A 169 -19.25 4.61 16.35
N VAL A 170 -18.01 4.18 16.60
CA VAL A 170 -16.88 5.10 16.79
C VAL A 170 -16.50 5.69 15.43
N GLY A 171 -16.36 7.02 15.34
CA GLY A 171 -15.88 7.69 14.13
C GLY A 171 -14.37 7.54 13.94
N TRP A 172 -13.91 7.56 12.70
CA TRP A 172 -12.50 7.50 12.35
C TRP A 172 -11.68 8.64 12.92
N ILE A 173 -12.28 9.78 13.28
CA ILE A 173 -11.52 10.85 13.93
C ILE A 173 -10.97 10.43 15.29
N ALA A 174 -11.80 9.79 16.11
CA ALA A 174 -11.40 9.30 17.42
C ALA A 174 -10.57 8.02 17.30
N PHE A 175 -11.00 7.09 16.45
CA PHE A 175 -10.31 5.82 16.28
C PHE A 175 -8.95 5.99 15.61
N GLY A 176 -8.87 6.74 14.51
CA GLY A 176 -7.64 7.04 13.78
C GLY A 176 -6.64 7.82 14.63
N ALA A 177 -7.08 8.82 15.39
CA ALA A 177 -6.21 9.55 16.32
C ALA A 177 -5.66 8.63 17.42
N ALA A 178 -6.52 7.80 18.04
CA ALA A 178 -6.08 6.83 19.05
C ALA A 178 -5.07 5.82 18.48
N MET A 179 -5.31 5.30 17.27
CA MET A 179 -4.37 4.40 16.60
C MET A 179 -3.07 5.10 16.22
N THR A 180 -3.10 6.35 15.77
CA THR A 180 -1.89 7.13 15.49
C THR A 180 -1.03 7.27 16.73
N LEU A 181 -1.62 7.67 17.87
CA LEU A 181 -0.91 7.82 19.13
C LEU A 181 -0.37 6.49 19.65
N LEU A 182 -1.19 5.44 19.64
CA LEU A 182 -0.80 4.11 20.11
C LEU A 182 0.33 3.52 19.26
N LEU A 183 0.15 3.48 17.94
CA LEU A 183 1.16 2.91 17.03
C LEU A 183 2.42 3.78 17.00
N GLY A 184 2.26 5.11 16.99
CA GLY A 184 3.40 6.03 17.09
C GLY A 184 4.21 5.81 18.36
N ALA A 185 3.56 5.69 19.52
CA ALA A 185 4.25 5.41 20.79
C ALA A 185 4.94 4.03 20.77
N LEU A 186 4.29 3.00 20.24
CA LEU A 186 4.86 1.65 20.15
C LEU A 186 6.07 1.62 19.20
N PHE A 187 5.97 2.20 18.01
CA PHE A 187 7.08 2.29 17.06
C PHE A 187 8.22 3.13 17.62
N PHE A 188 7.90 4.25 18.28
CA PHE A 188 8.89 5.09 18.92
C PHE A 188 9.65 4.31 20.00
N ALA A 189 8.94 3.62 20.90
CA ALA A 189 9.57 2.82 21.94
C ALA A 189 10.44 1.70 21.35
N PHE A 190 9.96 1.02 20.31
CA PHE A 190 10.74 0.01 19.59
C PHE A 190 12.01 0.63 19.00
N MET A 191 11.90 1.68 18.19
CA MET A 191 13.06 2.29 17.53
C MET A 191 14.05 2.90 18.54
N ALA A 192 13.57 3.51 19.62
CA ALA A 192 14.42 4.01 20.70
C ALA A 192 15.19 2.89 21.41
N SER A 193 14.59 1.69 21.55
CA SER A 193 15.29 0.52 22.09
C SER A 193 16.40 0.00 21.17
N GLN A 194 16.30 0.26 19.86
CA GLN A 194 17.27 -0.17 18.87
C GLN A 194 18.33 0.90 18.55
N THR A 195 18.12 2.15 19.00
CA THR A 195 18.98 3.30 18.65
C THR A 195 19.52 3.96 19.92
N PRO A 196 20.60 3.42 20.53
CA PRO A 196 21.23 4.03 21.68
C PRO A 196 21.65 5.47 21.37
N GLY A 197 21.27 6.42 22.22
CA GLY A 197 21.63 7.82 22.02
C GLY A 197 20.79 8.57 20.98
N LEU A 198 19.57 8.09 20.66
CA LEU A 198 18.59 8.79 19.79
C LEU A 198 18.45 10.30 20.09
N PHE A 199 18.70 10.71 21.34
CA PHE A 199 18.60 12.09 21.80
C PHE A 199 19.94 12.80 22.03
N SER A 200 21.07 12.12 21.87
CA SER A 200 22.40 12.65 22.20
C SER A 200 22.89 13.73 21.22
N GLY A 201 22.17 13.99 20.12
CA GLY A 201 22.48 14.99 19.09
C GLY A 201 21.27 15.83 18.63
N SER A 202 20.34 16.11 19.54
CA SER A 202 19.01 16.68 19.24
C SER A 202 19.02 17.96 18.37
N GLY A 203 20.03 18.83 18.50
CA GLY A 203 20.14 20.06 17.71
C GLY A 203 20.35 19.82 16.21
N ALA A 204 21.17 18.83 15.83
CA ALA A 204 21.40 18.48 14.43
C ALA A 204 20.17 17.79 13.81
N LEU A 205 19.49 16.94 14.60
CA LEU A 205 18.26 16.26 14.16
C LEU A 205 17.11 17.23 13.88
N LEU A 206 16.98 18.31 14.66
CA LEU A 206 15.98 19.35 14.40
C LEU A 206 16.19 20.04 13.05
N GLY A 207 17.45 20.27 12.65
CA GLY A 207 17.78 20.83 11.33
C GLY A 207 17.42 19.91 10.17
N LEU A 208 17.39 18.59 10.41
CA LEU A 208 17.07 17.56 9.42
C LEU A 208 15.58 17.24 9.34
N LEU A 209 14.77 17.74 10.28
CA LEU A 209 13.34 17.43 10.38
C LEU A 209 12.56 17.70 9.08
N PRO A 210 12.79 18.80 8.31
CA PRO A 210 12.11 19.00 7.03
C PRO A 210 12.38 17.88 6.02
N LEU A 211 13.63 17.39 5.96
CA LEU A 211 14.03 16.32 5.05
C LEU A 211 13.44 14.97 5.45
N ILE A 212 13.40 14.70 6.76
CA ILE A 212 12.78 13.50 7.35
C ILE A 212 11.28 13.48 7.06
N LEU A 213 10.57 14.58 7.33
CA LEU A 213 9.14 14.70 7.08
C LEU A 213 8.80 14.59 5.60
N ALA A 214 9.60 15.23 4.72
CA ALA A 214 9.42 15.11 3.28
C ALA A 214 9.60 13.67 2.80
N SER A 215 10.65 12.99 3.28
CA SER A 215 10.91 11.59 2.95
C SER A 215 9.76 10.68 3.42
N ALA A 216 9.29 10.85 4.66
CA ALA A 216 8.18 10.07 5.21
C ALA A 216 6.87 10.31 4.44
N ALA A 217 6.59 11.56 4.08
CA ALA A 217 5.42 11.91 3.28
C ALA A 217 5.43 11.30 1.88
N LEU A 218 6.58 11.34 1.21
CA LEU A 218 6.77 10.76 -0.12
C LEU A 218 6.71 9.22 -0.08
N ASN A 219 7.33 8.59 0.93
CA ASN A 219 7.28 7.15 1.11
C ASN A 219 5.85 6.67 1.35
N ALA A 220 5.18 7.27 2.35
CA ALA A 220 3.80 6.96 2.67
C ALA A 220 2.89 7.11 1.45
N PHE A 221 3.03 8.20 0.67
CA PHE A 221 2.27 8.36 -0.56
C PHE A 221 2.55 7.25 -1.57
N GLY A 222 3.84 6.99 -1.86
CA GLY A 222 4.25 5.98 -2.83
C GLY A 222 3.72 4.59 -2.49
N GLU A 223 3.89 4.19 -1.24
CA GLU A 223 3.48 2.87 -0.79
C GLU A 223 1.95 2.74 -0.59
N GLU A 224 1.26 3.80 -0.15
CA GLU A 224 -0.20 3.81 -0.07
C GLU A 224 -0.82 3.67 -1.45
N VAL A 225 -0.26 4.32 -2.47
CA VAL A 225 -0.74 4.19 -3.84
C VAL A 225 -0.48 2.78 -4.40
N MET A 226 0.76 2.32 -4.36
CA MET A 226 1.18 1.10 -5.06
C MET A 226 0.74 -0.19 -4.37
N TYR A 227 0.77 -0.25 -3.04
CA TYR A 227 0.45 -1.49 -2.31
C TYR A 227 -1.00 -1.53 -1.81
N ARG A 228 -1.70 -0.40 -1.78
CA ARG A 228 -3.07 -0.30 -1.26
C ARG A 228 -4.03 0.28 -2.29
N ALA A 229 -4.00 1.57 -2.56
CA ALA A 229 -5.04 2.27 -3.31
C ALA A 229 -5.28 1.67 -4.71
N ALA A 230 -4.21 1.43 -5.48
CA ALA A 230 -4.30 0.89 -6.82
C ALA A 230 -4.75 -0.60 -6.85
N PRO A 231 -4.13 -1.52 -6.08
CA PRO A 231 -4.63 -2.89 -5.98
C PRO A 231 -6.05 -2.98 -5.39
N LEU A 232 -6.36 -2.22 -4.34
CA LEU A 232 -7.66 -2.23 -3.68
C LEU A 232 -8.77 -1.78 -4.62
N ALA A 233 -8.56 -0.68 -5.36
CA ALA A 233 -9.54 -0.16 -6.32
C ALA A 233 -9.83 -1.13 -7.47
N THR A 234 -8.84 -1.94 -7.88
CA THR A 234 -8.98 -2.91 -8.97
C THR A 234 -9.51 -4.26 -8.51
N LEU A 235 -9.21 -4.69 -7.27
CA LEU A 235 -9.72 -5.94 -6.68
C LEU A 235 -11.15 -5.82 -6.16
N LEU A 236 -11.52 -4.66 -5.59
CA LEU A 236 -12.78 -4.47 -4.88
C LEU A 236 -14.02 -4.92 -5.68
N PRO A 237 -14.18 -4.58 -6.98
CA PRO A 237 -15.33 -5.01 -7.77
C PRO A 237 -15.38 -6.53 -8.03
N ALA A 238 -14.22 -7.20 -8.08
CA ALA A 238 -14.12 -8.60 -8.46
C ALA A 238 -14.24 -9.57 -7.28
N VAL A 239 -13.61 -9.25 -6.15
CA VAL A 239 -13.51 -10.18 -5.00
C VAL A 239 -14.25 -9.66 -3.74
N GLY A 240 -14.60 -8.38 -3.70
CA GLY A 240 -15.23 -7.73 -2.55
C GLY A 240 -14.22 -7.26 -1.50
N SER A 241 -14.69 -6.44 -0.55
CA SER A 241 -13.84 -5.71 0.40
C SER A 241 -12.98 -6.60 1.29
N GLY A 242 -13.55 -7.67 1.85
CA GLY A 242 -12.82 -8.56 2.77
C GLY A 242 -11.60 -9.20 2.12
N HIS A 243 -11.78 -9.79 0.92
CA HIS A 243 -10.66 -10.39 0.19
C HIS A 243 -9.70 -9.35 -0.37
N ALA A 244 -10.20 -8.22 -0.90
CA ALA A 244 -9.33 -7.17 -1.42
C ALA A 244 -8.42 -6.62 -0.31
N LEU A 245 -8.95 -6.33 0.89
CA LEU A 245 -8.17 -5.92 2.05
C LEU A 245 -7.12 -6.96 2.44
N ALA A 246 -7.53 -8.22 2.59
CA ALA A 246 -6.64 -9.29 3.03
C ALA A 246 -5.49 -9.53 2.02
N ILE A 247 -5.80 -9.52 0.72
CA ILE A 247 -4.80 -9.65 -0.36
C ILE A 247 -3.78 -8.51 -0.27
N THR A 248 -4.22 -7.25 -0.17
CA THR A 248 -3.31 -6.10 -0.08
C THR A 248 -2.48 -6.10 1.20
N ALA A 249 -3.07 -6.54 2.32
CA ALA A 249 -2.38 -6.64 3.60
C ALA A 249 -1.28 -7.70 3.56
N VAL A 250 -1.57 -8.90 3.03
CA VAL A 250 -0.60 -9.98 2.88
C VAL A 250 0.50 -9.58 1.88
N PHE A 251 0.15 -8.92 0.78
CA PHE A 251 1.13 -8.44 -0.19
C PHE A 251 2.13 -7.47 0.44
N PHE A 252 1.64 -6.45 1.15
CA PHE A 252 2.48 -5.46 1.81
C PHE A 252 3.34 -6.10 2.90
N GLY A 253 2.75 -7.00 3.70
CA GLY A 253 3.48 -7.78 4.70
C GLY A 253 4.64 -8.56 4.07
N LEU A 254 4.38 -9.30 2.99
CA LEU A 254 5.40 -10.10 2.31
C LEU A 254 6.50 -9.19 1.74
N GLY A 255 6.15 -7.98 1.29
CA GLY A 255 7.10 -6.95 0.90
C GLY A 255 8.15 -6.64 1.97
N HIS A 256 7.80 -6.79 3.25
CA HIS A 256 8.67 -6.51 4.40
C HIS A 256 9.43 -7.73 4.94
N TRP A 257 9.27 -8.90 4.34
CA TRP A 257 9.99 -10.09 4.78
C TRP A 257 11.53 -9.92 4.66
N TYR A 258 11.99 -9.30 3.58
CA TYR A 258 13.41 -8.99 3.37
C TYR A 258 13.61 -7.48 3.23
N GLY A 259 14.43 -6.90 4.09
CA GLY A 259 14.80 -5.48 4.05
C GLY A 259 13.78 -4.53 4.72
N GLY A 260 12.77 -5.07 5.40
CA GLY A 260 11.84 -4.29 6.22
C GLY A 260 12.42 -3.95 7.60
N ILE A 261 11.81 -2.96 8.27
CA ILE A 261 12.13 -2.59 9.67
C ILE A 261 10.88 -2.84 10.53
N PRO A 262 10.81 -3.96 11.28
CA PRO A 262 11.70 -5.12 11.27
C PRO A 262 11.52 -6.00 10.03
N SER A 263 12.47 -6.91 9.78
CA SER A 263 12.40 -7.91 8.70
C SER A 263 11.87 -9.27 9.22
N GLY A 264 11.75 -10.24 8.30
CA GLY A 264 11.34 -11.62 8.59
C GLY A 264 9.86 -11.75 8.95
N ILE A 265 9.53 -12.80 9.73
CA ILE A 265 8.16 -13.08 10.13
C ILE A 265 7.53 -11.93 10.95
N PHE A 266 8.33 -11.25 11.78
CA PHE A 266 7.86 -10.09 12.56
C PHE A 266 7.54 -8.91 11.64
N GLY A 267 8.42 -8.63 10.67
CA GLY A 267 8.16 -7.64 9.62
C GLY A 267 6.87 -7.92 8.86
N PHE A 268 6.69 -9.17 8.42
CA PHE A 268 5.50 -9.63 7.72
C PHE A 268 4.22 -9.43 8.52
N VAL A 269 4.18 -9.91 9.77
CA VAL A 269 2.98 -9.81 10.61
C VAL A 269 2.68 -8.36 10.97
N GLN A 270 3.68 -7.60 11.44
CA GLN A 270 3.50 -6.22 11.87
C GLN A 270 2.99 -5.34 10.72
N THR A 271 3.67 -5.35 9.58
CA THR A 271 3.32 -4.49 8.45
C THR A 271 2.06 -4.99 7.73
N GLY A 272 1.79 -6.29 7.73
CA GLY A 272 0.51 -6.83 7.25
C GLY A 272 -0.68 -6.37 8.08
N LEU A 273 -0.59 -6.39 9.42
CA LEU A 273 -1.63 -5.86 10.31
C LEU A 273 -1.81 -4.35 10.17
N LEU A 274 -0.70 -3.62 10.01
CA LEU A 274 -0.74 -2.19 9.71
C LEU A 274 -1.46 -1.94 8.37
N ALA A 275 -1.08 -2.62 7.30
CA ALA A 275 -1.72 -2.49 5.99
C ALA A 275 -3.21 -2.86 6.02
N LEU A 276 -3.61 -3.83 6.85
CA LEU A 276 -5.02 -4.14 7.08
C LEU A 276 -5.77 -2.96 7.71
N LEU A 277 -5.20 -2.33 8.74
CA LEU A 277 -5.76 -1.13 9.38
C LEU A 277 -5.86 0.05 8.39
N LEU A 278 -4.78 0.32 7.67
CA LEU A 278 -4.69 1.45 6.73
C LEU A 278 -5.62 1.25 5.52
N GLY A 279 -5.67 0.04 4.96
CA GLY A 279 -6.64 -0.31 3.91
C GLY A 279 -8.09 -0.21 4.38
N LYS A 280 -8.36 -0.60 5.64
CA LYS A 280 -9.69 -0.43 6.24
C LYS A 280 -10.05 1.05 6.38
N ALA A 281 -9.13 1.90 6.84
CA ALA A 281 -9.33 3.34 6.90
C ALA A 281 -9.70 3.90 5.52
N MET A 282 -9.02 3.43 4.48
CA MET A 282 -9.27 3.83 3.10
C MET A 282 -10.66 3.43 2.59
N LEU A 283 -11.12 2.21 2.91
CA LEU A 283 -12.47 1.75 2.55
C LEU A 283 -13.58 2.47 3.29
N ASP A 284 -13.43 2.64 4.60
CA ASP A 284 -14.46 3.25 5.45
C ASP A 284 -14.62 4.75 5.14
N THR A 285 -13.50 5.47 4.95
CA THR A 285 -13.50 6.92 4.71
C THR A 285 -13.57 7.31 3.24
N ARG A 286 -13.42 6.36 2.31
CA ARG A 286 -13.38 6.58 0.86
C ARG A 286 -12.28 7.57 0.42
N GLY A 287 -11.14 7.54 1.12
CA GLY A 287 -9.97 8.35 0.82
C GLY A 287 -8.75 7.88 1.60
N MET A 288 -7.57 8.33 1.22
CA MET A 288 -6.30 7.95 1.84
C MET A 288 -5.88 8.85 3.00
N GLY A 289 -6.73 9.80 3.46
CA GLY A 289 -6.32 10.79 4.46
C GLY A 289 -5.77 10.17 5.74
N TRP A 290 -6.53 9.25 6.38
CA TRP A 290 -6.06 8.54 7.56
C TRP A 290 -4.93 7.55 7.27
N SER A 291 -4.99 6.86 6.13
CA SER A 291 -3.99 5.84 5.79
C SER A 291 -2.62 6.49 5.60
N TRP A 292 -2.57 7.59 4.82
CA TRP A 292 -1.39 8.41 4.62
C TRP A 292 -0.91 9.07 5.91
N PHE A 293 -1.80 9.70 6.70
CA PHE A 293 -1.38 10.40 7.91
C PHE A 293 -0.74 9.47 8.96
N ILE A 294 -1.38 8.33 9.24
CA ILE A 294 -0.82 7.34 10.18
C ILE A 294 0.53 6.86 9.68
N HIS A 295 0.64 6.55 8.39
CA HIS A 295 1.88 6.07 7.78
C HIS A 295 3.00 7.10 7.85
N VAL A 296 2.73 8.39 7.55
CA VAL A 296 3.70 9.49 7.69
C VAL A 296 4.27 9.55 9.11
N VAL A 297 3.42 9.43 10.13
CA VAL A 297 3.86 9.48 11.54
C VAL A 297 4.81 8.33 11.85
N LEU A 298 4.49 7.11 11.38
CA LEU A 298 5.34 5.94 11.60
C LEU A 298 6.68 6.07 10.87
N ASP A 299 6.67 6.46 9.59
CA ASP A 299 7.89 6.64 8.81
C ASP A 299 8.76 7.77 9.33
N THR A 300 8.15 8.85 9.87
CA THR A 300 8.88 9.93 10.52
C THR A 300 9.70 9.41 11.70
N ILE A 301 9.12 8.51 12.51
CA ILE A 301 9.83 7.88 13.64
C ILE A 301 10.99 7.01 13.13
N ILE A 302 10.74 6.19 12.11
CA ILE A 302 11.77 5.31 11.52
C ILE A 302 12.93 6.16 10.98
N TYR A 303 12.63 7.18 10.18
CA TYR A 303 13.63 8.01 9.53
C TYR A 303 14.37 8.92 10.49
N LEU A 304 13.72 9.36 11.58
CA LEU A 304 14.41 10.03 12.69
C LEU A 304 15.44 9.11 13.35
N SER A 305 15.11 7.85 13.58
CA SER A 305 16.06 6.88 14.14
C SER A 305 17.18 6.51 13.18
N LEU A 306 16.90 6.39 11.87
CA LEU A 306 17.95 6.21 10.87
C LEU A 306 18.89 7.42 10.79
N ALA A 307 18.36 8.64 10.87
CA ALA A 307 19.15 9.87 10.92
C ALA A 307 20.03 9.97 12.16
N ALA A 308 19.55 9.49 13.31
CA ALA A 308 20.31 9.50 14.56
C ALA A 308 21.39 8.40 14.62
N ALA A 309 21.21 7.33 13.84
CA ALA A 309 22.16 6.22 13.77
C ALA A 309 23.27 6.41 12.71
N SER A 310 23.14 7.41 11.83
CA SER A 310 24.11 7.75 10.78
C SER A 310 25.13 8.79 11.24
#